data_AF-A0A7X7XTD4-F1
#
_entry.id   AF-A0A7X7XTD4-F1
#
_cell.length_a   1.000
_cell.length_b   1.000
_cell.length_c   1.000
_cell.angle_alpha   90.00
_cell.angle_beta   90.00
_cell.angle_gamma   90.00
#
_symmetry.space_group_name_H-M   'P 1'
#
loop_
_entity.id
_entity.type
_entity.pdbx_description
1 polymer ?
#
loop_
_entity_poly.entity_id
_entity_poly.type
_entity_poly.pdbx_seq_one_letter_code
_entity_poly.pdbx_strand_id
1 'polypeptide(L)'
;MNFLDGVIILILIFACFLGYKRGIFKTVISIVFFILSIYLAYKFSSNLTLFLESRMNFVTNIKNYIANHINLPPETKILPSTIENLKLYISNLTLPSFFKSWLTENLPFLSSFDNLITVYDSYLYLLSVVIGEIISFFILFLIFMIIFSILKKLLGGIIHKIPILGTLDRLLGLIFNLLLYFSIIVFCVFILSNLFLNYLTPNSNFYKFFNSSFFVGFIQENMVLFKSLLNLIIRKAMEVFI
;
A
#
# COMPACT_ATOMS: atom_id res chain seq x y z
N MET A 1 -29.11 -16.79 -3.23
CA MET A 1 -28.21 -15.84 -3.90
C MET A 1 -28.77 -14.44 -3.72
N ASN A 2 -27.94 -13.49 -3.29
CA ASN A 2 -28.34 -12.10 -3.07
C ASN A 2 -27.65 -11.16 -4.08
N PHE A 3 -27.89 -9.85 -3.96
CA PHE A 3 -27.29 -8.85 -4.85
C PHE A 3 -25.75 -8.89 -4.86
N LEU A 4 -25.13 -9.16 -3.71
CA LEU A 4 -23.66 -9.26 -3.59
C LEU A 4 -23.11 -10.43 -4.44
N ASP A 5 -23.82 -11.56 -4.49
CA ASP A 5 -23.43 -12.69 -5.34
C ASP A 5 -23.41 -12.29 -6.83
N GLY A 6 -24.38 -11.49 -7.27
CA GLY A 6 -24.42 -10.95 -8.63
C GLY A 6 -23.21 -10.05 -8.94
N VAL A 7 -22.82 -9.18 -8.00
CA VAL A 7 -21.64 -8.33 -8.13
C VAL A 7 -20.36 -9.16 -8.21
N ILE A 8 -20.22 -10.18 -7.35
CA ILE A 8 -19.06 -11.08 -7.35
C ILE A 8 -18.94 -11.82 -8.69
N ILE A 9 -20.05 -12.38 -9.21
CA ILE A 9 -20.07 -13.04 -10.51
C ILE A 9 -19.65 -12.07 -11.62
N LEU A 10 -20.17 -10.84 -11.60
CA LEU A 10 -19.84 -9.83 -12.60
C LEU A 10 -18.34 -9.46 -12.56
N ILE A 11 -17.75 -9.35 -11.37
CA ILE A 11 -16.30 -9.15 -11.21
C ILE A 11 -15.52 -10.33 -11.78
N LEU A 12 -15.93 -11.58 -11.51
CA LEU A 12 -15.24 -12.78 -12.01
C LEU A 12 -15.35 -12.91 -13.54
N ILE A 13 -16.52 -12.63 -14.12
CA ILE A 13 -16.70 -12.60 -15.59
C ILE A 13 -15.81 -11.51 -16.20
N PHE A 14 -15.78 -10.32 -15.59
CA PHE A 14 -14.92 -9.24 -16.04
C PHE A 14 -13.43 -9.60 -15.93
N ALA A 15 -13.02 -10.28 -14.86
CA ALA A 15 -11.66 -10.79 -14.69
C ALA A 15 -11.28 -11.80 -15.77
N CYS A 16 -12.17 -12.75 -16.08
CA CYS A 16 -12.01 -13.69 -17.19
C CYS A 16 -11.85 -12.97 -18.53
N PHE A 17 -12.73 -12.00 -18.81
CA PHE A 17 -12.69 -11.22 -20.04
C PHE A 17 -11.39 -10.41 -20.17
N LEU A 18 -10.97 -9.74 -19.09
CA LEU A 18 -9.69 -9.01 -19.04
C LEU A 18 -8.51 -9.94 -19.29
N GLY A 19 -8.51 -11.10 -18.65
CA GLY A 19 -7.45 -12.10 -18.78
C GLY A 19 -7.36 -12.69 -20.17
N TYR A 20 -8.50 -13.03 -20.78
CA TYR A 20 -8.54 -13.51 -22.15
C TYR A 20 -8.10 -12.44 -23.16
N LYS A 21 -8.49 -11.18 -22.97
CA LYS A 21 -8.10 -10.09 -23.89
C LYS A 21 -6.62 -9.73 -23.78
N ARG A 22 -6.06 -9.75 -22.56
CA ARG A 22 -4.68 -9.33 -22.30
C ARG A 22 -3.67 -10.47 -22.47
N GLY A 23 -4.05 -11.70 -22.18
CA GLY A 23 -3.13 -12.83 -22.06
C GLY A 23 -2.38 -12.86 -20.72
N ILE A 24 -1.80 -14.00 -20.36
CA ILE A 24 -1.05 -14.16 -19.12
C ILE A 24 0.22 -13.31 -19.14
N PHE A 25 0.94 -13.28 -20.27
CA PHE A 25 2.23 -12.62 -20.35
C PHE A 25 2.12 -11.11 -20.08
N LYS A 26 1.17 -10.44 -20.74
CA LYS A 26 0.93 -9.00 -20.51
C LYS A 26 0.37 -8.70 -19.12
N THR A 27 -0.28 -9.67 -18.48
CA THR A 27 -0.80 -9.55 -17.12
C THR A 27 0.36 -9.63 -16.12
N VAL A 28 1.21 -10.65 -16.23
CA VAL A 28 2.40 -10.83 -15.39
C VAL A 28 3.35 -9.64 -15.49
N ILE A 29 3.67 -9.17 -16.71
CA ILE A 29 4.48 -7.96 -16.91
C ILE A 29 3.84 -6.75 -16.23
N SER A 30 2.52 -6.62 -16.29
CA SER A 30 1.81 -5.52 -15.64
C SER A 30 1.97 -5.56 -14.12
N ILE A 31 1.89 -6.75 -13.52
CA ILE A 31 2.04 -6.95 -12.08
C ILE A 31 3.49 -6.64 -11.67
N VAL A 32 4.47 -7.13 -12.43
CA VAL A 32 5.90 -6.85 -12.19
C VAL A 32 6.17 -5.34 -12.25
N PHE A 33 5.67 -4.65 -13.27
CA PHE A 33 5.82 -3.19 -13.37
C PHE A 33 5.07 -2.41 -12.31
N PHE A 34 3.90 -2.89 -11.87
CA PHE A 34 3.19 -2.30 -10.75
C PHE A 34 3.99 -2.41 -9.45
N ILE A 35 4.51 -3.61 -9.14
CA ILE A 35 5.35 -3.86 -7.96
C ILE A 35 6.63 -3.02 -8.04
N LEU A 36 7.28 -2.96 -9.21
CA LEU A 36 8.46 -2.11 -9.43
C LEU A 36 8.15 -0.63 -9.25
N SER A 37 6.97 -0.16 -9.68
CA SER A 37 6.53 1.22 -9.45
C SER A 37 6.44 1.54 -7.98
N ILE A 38 5.83 0.64 -7.18
CA ILE A 38 5.74 0.79 -5.72
C ILE A 38 7.13 0.80 -5.10
N TYR A 39 7.97 -0.18 -5.44
CA TYR A 39 9.31 -0.30 -4.87
C TYR A 39 10.18 0.93 -5.16
N LEU A 40 10.20 1.39 -6.42
CA LEU A 40 10.98 2.58 -6.80
C LEU A 40 10.40 3.87 -6.20
N ALA A 41 9.07 4.01 -6.17
CA ALA A 41 8.44 5.16 -5.52
C ALA A 41 8.78 5.22 -4.03
N TYR A 42 8.73 4.09 -3.33
CA TYR A 42 9.14 4.00 -1.94
C TYR A 42 10.61 4.39 -1.78
N LYS A 43 11.49 3.78 -2.58
CA LYS A 43 12.94 4.03 -2.53
C LYS A 43 13.34 5.48 -2.76
N PHE A 44 12.64 6.20 -3.65
CA PHE A 44 12.99 7.58 -4.03
C PHE A 44 12.10 8.65 -3.37
N SER A 45 11.09 8.27 -2.59
CA SER A 45 10.16 9.20 -1.92
C SER A 45 10.87 10.20 -1.02
N SER A 46 11.86 9.74 -0.26
CA SER A 46 12.68 10.56 0.61
C SER A 46 13.50 11.60 -0.18
N ASN A 47 14.16 11.17 -1.26
CA ASN A 47 14.92 12.07 -2.15
C ASN A 47 14.02 13.13 -2.79
N LEU A 48 12.83 12.76 -3.25
CA LEU A 48 11.89 13.73 -3.82
C LEU A 48 11.41 14.73 -2.77
N THR A 49 11.14 14.28 -1.54
CA THR A 49 10.72 15.16 -0.44
C THR A 49 11.78 16.23 -0.15
N LEU A 50 13.06 15.85 -0.06
CA LEU A 50 14.16 16.81 0.12
C LEU A 50 14.33 17.74 -1.08
N PHE A 51 14.19 17.21 -2.30
CA PHE A 51 14.24 18.03 -3.50
C PHE A 51 13.15 19.10 -3.50
N LEU A 52 11.91 18.72 -3.17
CA LEU A 52 10.77 19.63 -3.07
C LEU A 52 10.95 20.63 -1.93
N GLU A 53 11.54 20.22 -0.79
CA GLU A 53 11.90 21.17 0.27
C GLU A 53 12.87 22.23 -0.27
N SER A 54 13.99 21.82 -0.87
CA SER A 54 15.04 22.74 -1.33
C SER A 54 14.60 23.73 -2.41
N ARG A 55 13.49 23.46 -3.11
CA ARG A 55 12.99 24.29 -4.22
C ARG A 55 11.74 25.09 -3.86
N MET A 56 10.90 24.55 -2.99
CA MET A 56 9.53 25.04 -2.79
C MET A 56 9.15 25.15 -1.30
N ASN A 57 10.07 24.86 -0.37
CA ASN A 57 9.81 24.80 1.07
C ASN A 57 8.64 23.85 1.41
N PHE A 58 8.55 22.73 0.70
CA PHE A 58 7.42 21.80 0.75
C PHE A 58 7.13 21.25 2.15
N VAL A 59 8.14 20.71 2.84
CA VAL A 59 8.03 20.19 4.21
C VAL A 59 7.78 21.33 5.18
N THR A 60 8.45 22.47 5.02
CA THR A 60 8.21 23.66 5.85
C THR A 60 6.77 24.17 5.75
N ASN A 61 6.16 24.13 4.55
CA ASN A 61 4.76 24.50 4.36
C ASN A 61 3.80 23.52 5.06
N ILE A 62 4.10 22.21 5.01
CA ILE A 62 3.35 21.21 5.78
C ILE A 62 3.49 21.49 7.27
N LYS A 63 4.70 21.76 7.76
CA LYS A 63 4.98 22.10 9.18
C LYS A 63 4.12 23.27 9.64
N ASN A 64 4.11 24.36 8.89
CA ASN A 64 3.35 25.56 9.23
C ASN A 64 1.84 25.30 9.24
N TYR A 65 1.33 24.45 8.36
CA TYR A 65 -0.06 24.05 8.36
C TYR A 65 -0.42 23.22 9.60
N ILE A 66 0.36 22.18 9.91
CA ILE A 66 0.05 21.28 11.03
C ILE A 66 0.32 21.91 12.41
N ALA A 67 1.22 22.89 12.51
CA ALA A 67 1.55 23.57 13.76
C ALA A 67 0.31 24.18 14.44
N ASN A 68 -0.66 24.64 13.63
CA ASN A 68 -1.90 25.24 14.11
C ASN A 68 -2.95 24.22 14.58
N HIS A 69 -2.73 22.94 14.27
CA HIS A 69 -3.67 21.85 14.55
C HIS A 69 -3.15 20.86 15.60
N ILE A 70 -1.88 20.97 15.98
CA ILE A 70 -1.22 20.07 16.93
C ILE A 70 -0.90 20.83 18.22
N ASN A 71 -1.55 20.43 19.30
CA ASN A 71 -1.26 20.92 20.65
C ASN A 71 -0.21 20.01 21.32
N LEU A 72 1.05 20.43 21.25
CA LEU A 72 2.13 19.81 22.01
C LEU A 72 2.25 20.48 23.39
N PRO A 73 2.75 19.76 24.42
CA PRO A 73 3.01 20.32 25.73
C PRO A 73 3.89 21.57 25.65
N PRO A 74 3.60 22.63 26.44
CA PRO A 74 4.31 23.90 26.35
C PRO A 74 5.82 23.79 26.62
N GLU A 75 6.23 22.82 27.43
CA GLU A 75 7.63 22.48 27.73
C GLU A 75 8.45 22.19 26.45
N THR A 76 7.82 21.63 25.41
CA THR A 76 8.49 21.32 24.14
C THR A 76 9.00 22.57 23.41
N LYS A 77 8.39 23.74 23.66
CA LYS A 77 8.76 25.02 23.03
C LYS A 77 9.98 25.69 23.66
N ILE A 78 10.43 25.21 24.82
CA ILE A 78 11.60 25.74 25.53
C ILE A 78 12.72 24.70 25.63
N LEU A 79 12.39 23.42 25.49
CA LEU A 79 13.36 22.33 25.55
C LEU A 79 14.25 22.33 24.29
N PRO A 80 15.59 22.39 24.41
CA PRO A 80 16.50 22.36 23.26
C PRO A 80 16.39 21.07 22.46
N SER A 81 16.52 21.16 21.14
CA SER A 81 16.46 20.09 20.15
C SER A 81 17.68 19.14 20.14
N THR A 82 18.18 18.72 21.30
CA THR A 82 19.26 17.72 21.35
C THR A 82 18.73 16.33 20.99
N ILE A 83 19.60 15.48 20.43
CA ILE A 83 19.26 14.09 20.09
C ILE A 83 18.71 13.34 21.31
N GLU A 84 19.28 13.58 22.49
CA GLU A 84 18.85 12.99 23.75
C GLU A 84 17.44 13.44 24.15
N ASN A 85 17.19 14.77 24.14
CA ASN A 85 15.88 15.33 24.45
C ASN A 85 14.81 14.83 23.47
N LEU A 86 15.15 14.72 22.19
CA LEU A 86 14.23 14.20 21.17
C LEU A 86 13.92 12.72 21.38
N LYS A 87 14.91 11.88 21.67
CA LYS A 87 14.69 10.46 21.96
C LYS A 87 13.83 10.25 23.20
N LEU A 88 14.12 10.98 24.28
CA LEU A 88 13.35 10.94 25.52
C LEU A 88 11.90 11.40 25.31
N TYR A 89 11.72 12.46 24.51
CA TYR A 89 10.38 12.94 24.19
C TYR A 89 9.61 11.91 23.35
N ILE A 90 10.21 11.39 22.28
CA ILE A 90 9.60 10.36 21.41
C ILE A 90 9.23 9.10 22.19
N SER A 91 10.07 8.65 23.13
CA SER A 91 9.79 7.47 23.94
C SER A 91 8.57 7.65 24.84
N ASN A 92 8.32 8.87 25.32
CA ASN A 92 7.22 9.19 26.24
C ASN A 92 5.88 9.47 25.52
N LEU A 93 5.87 9.57 24.19
CA LEU A 93 4.63 9.76 23.43
C LEU A 93 3.69 8.58 23.57
N THR A 94 2.38 8.83 23.60
CA THR A 94 1.33 7.80 23.55
C THR A 94 1.07 7.34 22.11
N LEU A 95 2.14 6.88 21.44
CA LEU A 95 2.11 6.38 20.06
C LEU A 95 2.41 4.86 20.02
N PRO A 96 1.88 4.12 19.03
CA PRO A 96 2.32 2.77 18.71
C PRO A 96 3.84 2.68 18.53
N SER A 97 4.43 1.54 18.93
CA SER A 97 5.89 1.33 18.88
C SER A 97 6.48 1.56 17.49
N PHE A 98 5.79 1.15 16.44
CA PHE A 98 6.26 1.34 15.07
C PHE A 98 6.47 2.82 14.72
N PHE A 99 5.58 3.71 15.18
CA PHE A 99 5.73 5.15 14.94
C PHE A 99 6.91 5.72 15.73
N LYS A 100 7.12 5.27 16.97
CA LYS A 100 8.28 5.69 17.77
C LYS A 100 9.59 5.26 17.13
N SER A 101 9.67 4.02 16.64
CA SER A 101 10.83 3.50 15.91
C SER A 101 11.09 4.30 14.64
N TRP A 102 10.05 4.51 13.82
CA TRP A 102 10.16 5.31 12.60
C TRP A 102 10.67 6.74 12.90
N LEU A 103 10.10 7.41 13.90
CA LEU A 103 10.56 8.75 14.30
C LEU A 103 12.03 8.73 14.69
N THR A 104 12.43 7.71 15.46
CA THR A 104 13.80 7.55 15.96
C THR A 104 14.81 7.30 14.83
N GLU A 105 14.46 6.46 13.87
CA GLU A 105 15.29 6.13 12.70
C GLU A 105 15.45 7.32 11.74
N ASN A 106 14.46 8.23 11.73
CA ASN A 106 14.46 9.41 10.86
C ASN A 106 14.98 10.69 11.54
N LEU A 107 15.47 10.63 12.79
CA LEU A 107 16.17 11.76 13.41
C LEU A 107 17.30 12.34 12.54
N PRO A 108 18.15 11.55 11.86
CA PRO A 108 19.22 12.09 11.02
C PRO A 108 18.70 13.02 9.92
N PHE A 109 17.45 12.85 9.48
CA PHE A 109 16.81 13.68 8.46
C PHE A 109 16.65 15.14 8.89
N LEU A 110 16.56 15.39 10.20
CA LEU A 110 16.49 16.74 10.76
C LEU A 110 17.70 17.59 10.38
N SER A 111 18.87 17.00 10.14
CA SER A 111 20.05 17.73 9.67
C SER A 111 19.87 18.44 8.33
N SER A 112 18.81 18.10 7.57
CA SER A 112 18.48 18.74 6.29
C SER A 112 17.63 20.02 6.42
N PHE A 113 17.24 20.41 7.64
CA PHE A 113 16.38 21.57 7.89
C PHE A 113 17.05 22.58 8.82
N ASP A 114 16.87 23.86 8.52
CA ASP A 114 17.33 24.96 9.35
C ASP A 114 16.36 25.25 10.51
N ASN A 115 16.82 25.99 11.53
CA ASN A 115 16.01 26.50 12.65
C ASN A 115 15.31 25.44 13.52
N LEU A 116 16.00 24.35 13.81
CA LEU A 116 15.57 23.35 14.79
C LEU A 116 16.00 23.76 16.20
N ILE A 117 15.37 24.78 16.78
CA ILE A 117 15.80 25.33 18.08
C ILE A 117 15.23 24.49 19.24
N THR A 118 14.01 23.99 19.07
CA THR A 118 13.23 23.38 20.15
C THR A 118 12.77 21.97 19.78
N VAL A 119 12.47 21.15 20.80
CA VAL A 119 11.85 19.83 20.60
C VAL A 119 10.51 19.97 19.86
N TYR A 120 9.77 21.05 20.10
CA TYR A 120 8.55 21.39 19.37
C TYR A 120 8.79 21.49 17.86
N ASP A 121 9.78 22.28 17.44
CA ASP A 121 10.10 22.49 16.02
C ASP A 121 10.55 21.19 15.36
N SER A 122 11.47 20.46 15.98
CA SER A 122 11.97 19.18 15.46
C SER A 122 10.87 18.13 15.33
N TYR A 123 9.96 18.05 16.29
CA TYR A 123 8.83 17.12 16.21
C TYR A 123 7.91 17.45 15.03
N LEU A 124 7.55 18.72 14.86
CA LEU A 124 6.71 19.14 13.73
C LEU A 124 7.38 18.88 12.39
N TYR A 125 8.70 19.10 12.28
CA TYR A 125 9.45 18.76 11.09
C TYR A 125 9.44 17.25 10.82
N LEU A 126 9.71 16.39 11.81
CA LEU A 126 9.64 14.94 11.62
C LEU A 126 8.27 14.48 11.11
N LEU A 127 7.19 15.00 11.70
CA LEU A 127 5.84 14.65 11.27
C LEU A 127 5.55 15.17 9.85
N SER A 128 6.04 16.36 9.51
CA SER A 128 5.91 16.94 8.18
C SER A 128 6.68 16.16 7.13
N VAL A 129 7.85 15.60 7.49
CA VAL A 129 8.63 14.71 6.62
C VAL A 129 7.85 13.44 6.33
N VAL A 130 7.23 12.78 7.33
CA VAL A 130 6.36 11.60 7.09
C VAL A 130 5.32 11.91 6.02
N ILE A 131 4.60 13.02 6.21
CA ILE A 131 3.50 13.42 5.34
C ILE A 131 4.06 13.76 3.95
N GLY A 132 5.18 14.46 3.89
CA GLY A 132 5.89 14.77 2.66
C GLY A 132 6.32 13.52 1.89
N GLU A 133 6.87 12.52 2.56
CA GLU A 133 7.27 11.25 1.95
C GLU A 133 6.08 10.45 1.43
N ILE A 134 4.96 10.45 2.16
CA ILE A 134 3.72 9.82 1.68
C ILE A 134 3.24 10.51 0.39
N ILE A 135 3.21 11.84 0.36
CA ILE A 135 2.79 12.60 -0.82
C ILE A 135 3.76 12.36 -1.99
N SER A 136 5.06 12.45 -1.73
CA SER A 136 6.13 12.19 -2.71
C SER A 136 6.07 10.76 -3.25
N PHE A 137 5.78 9.77 -2.40
CA PHE A 137 5.54 8.39 -2.81
C PHE A 137 4.41 8.31 -3.83
N PHE A 138 3.25 8.93 -3.57
CA PHE A 138 2.14 8.90 -4.52
C PHE A 138 2.48 9.60 -5.84
N ILE A 139 3.17 10.73 -5.79
CA ILE A 139 3.65 11.44 -6.99
C ILE A 139 4.57 10.53 -7.81
N LEU A 140 5.61 9.96 -7.19
CA LEU A 140 6.55 9.06 -7.87
C LEU A 140 5.89 7.78 -8.34
N PHE A 141 4.97 7.21 -7.57
CA PHE A 141 4.24 6.02 -7.95
C PHE A 141 3.45 6.25 -9.24
N LEU A 142 2.77 7.40 -9.35
CA LEU A 142 2.08 7.80 -10.58
C LEU A 142 3.06 8.02 -11.75
N ILE A 143 4.19 8.70 -11.52
CA ILE A 143 5.22 8.91 -12.54
C ILE A 143 5.77 7.58 -13.05
N PHE A 144 6.18 6.67 -12.15
CA PHE A 144 6.68 5.35 -12.51
C PHE A 144 5.61 4.50 -13.20
N MET A 145 4.35 4.56 -12.76
CA MET A 145 3.24 3.91 -13.44
C MET A 145 3.11 4.37 -14.90
N ILE A 146 3.27 5.67 -15.16
CA ILE A 146 3.26 6.22 -16.53
C ILE A 146 4.48 5.73 -17.31
N ILE A 147 5.69 5.84 -16.74
CA ILE A 147 6.94 5.38 -17.37
C ILE A 147 6.85 3.90 -17.75
N PHE A 148 6.46 3.03 -16.82
CA PHE A 148 6.34 1.60 -17.09
C PHE A 148 5.19 1.26 -18.02
N SER A 149 4.12 2.05 -18.05
CA SER A 149 3.05 1.90 -19.05
C SER A 149 3.56 2.18 -20.46
N ILE A 150 4.45 3.17 -20.62
CA ILE A 150 5.13 3.47 -21.89
C ILE A 150 6.11 2.33 -22.25
N LEU A 151 6.96 1.92 -21.30
CA LEU A 151 7.90 0.81 -21.51
C LEU A 151 7.18 -0.49 -21.91
N LYS A 152 6.05 -0.80 -21.28
CA LYS A 152 5.21 -1.96 -21.63
C LYS A 152 4.76 -1.93 -23.08
N LYS A 153 4.39 -0.75 -23.60
CA LYS A 153 3.99 -0.59 -25.01
C LYS A 153 5.17 -0.81 -25.96
N LEU A 154 6.35 -0.28 -25.61
CA LEU A 154 7.58 -0.45 -26.40
C LEU A 154 8.02 -1.92 -26.45
N LEU A 155 8.04 -2.59 -25.30
CA LEU A 155 8.34 -4.03 -25.21
C LEU A 155 7.32 -4.88 -25.98
N GLY A 156 6.05 -4.45 -26.00
CA GLY A 156 4.98 -5.11 -26.76
C GLY A 156 5.29 -5.29 -28.25
N GLY A 157 6.07 -4.38 -28.85
CA GLY A 157 6.51 -4.50 -30.25
C GLY A 157 7.51 -5.63 -30.51
N ILE A 158 8.30 -6.01 -29.49
CA ILE A 158 9.31 -7.09 -29.58
C ILE A 158 8.66 -8.46 -29.34
N ILE A 159 7.65 -8.50 -28.46
CA ILE A 159 6.98 -9.72 -28.00
C ILE A 159 6.07 -10.33 -29.08
N HIS A 160 5.67 -9.56 -30.09
CA HIS A 160 4.80 -10.03 -31.19
C HIS A 160 5.44 -11.04 -32.15
N LYS A 161 6.73 -11.39 -31.99
CA LYS A 161 7.44 -12.33 -32.87
C LYS A 161 7.40 -13.81 -32.42
N ILE A 162 6.80 -14.16 -31.27
CA ILE A 162 6.69 -15.56 -30.83
C ILE A 162 5.32 -16.14 -31.26
N PRO A 163 5.24 -16.98 -32.32
CA PRO A 163 3.97 -17.27 -33.01
C PRO A 163 3.09 -18.35 -32.36
N ILE A 164 3.51 -19.00 -31.28
CA ILE A 164 2.95 -20.32 -30.88
C ILE A 164 1.82 -20.27 -29.83
N LEU A 165 1.47 -19.13 -29.21
CA LEU A 165 0.52 -19.13 -28.07
C LEU A 165 -0.65 -18.13 -28.15
N GLY A 166 -1.08 -17.64 -29.31
CA GLY A 166 -2.16 -16.65 -29.39
C GLY A 166 -3.44 -17.01 -28.62
N THR A 167 -3.84 -18.29 -28.60
CA THR A 167 -4.98 -18.79 -27.81
C THR A 167 -4.57 -19.31 -26.44
N LEU A 168 -3.45 -20.02 -26.33
CA LEU A 168 -2.98 -20.56 -25.04
C LEU A 168 -2.58 -19.45 -24.06
N ASP A 169 -1.93 -18.37 -24.49
CA ASP A 169 -1.64 -17.17 -23.68
C ASP A 169 -2.93 -16.51 -23.19
N ARG A 170 -3.98 -16.47 -24.02
CA ARG A 170 -5.29 -15.93 -23.64
C ARG A 170 -6.03 -16.84 -22.66
N LEU A 171 -5.98 -18.16 -22.87
CA LEU A 171 -6.58 -19.13 -21.94
C LEU A 171 -5.87 -19.12 -20.58
N LEU A 172 -4.54 -19.14 -20.57
CA LEU A 172 -3.76 -18.99 -19.35
C LEU A 172 -4.02 -17.63 -18.70
N GLY A 173 -4.19 -16.56 -19.49
CA GLY A 173 -4.54 -15.23 -19.00
C GLY A 173 -5.90 -15.18 -18.33
N LEU A 174 -6.89 -15.89 -18.88
CA LEU A 174 -8.22 -16.07 -18.30
C LEU A 174 -8.12 -16.79 -16.95
N ILE A 175 -7.49 -17.98 -16.93
CA ILE A 175 -7.35 -18.79 -15.71
C ILE A 175 -6.58 -18.00 -14.64
N PHE A 176 -5.50 -17.34 -15.02
CA PHE A 176 -4.68 -16.56 -14.11
C PHE A 176 -5.45 -15.38 -13.49
N ASN A 177 -6.20 -14.60 -14.28
CA ASN A 177 -7.00 -13.50 -13.72
C ASN A 177 -8.19 -14.01 -12.91
N LEU A 178 -8.81 -15.13 -13.30
CA LEU A 178 -9.87 -15.73 -12.50
C LEU A 178 -9.33 -16.09 -11.11
N LEU A 179 -8.19 -16.77 -11.04
CA LEU A 179 -7.53 -17.11 -9.78
C LEU A 179 -7.12 -15.86 -8.99
N LEU A 180 -6.49 -14.88 -9.64
CA LEU A 180 -6.04 -13.64 -9.01
C LEU A 180 -7.20 -12.88 -8.35
N TYR A 181 -8.27 -12.62 -9.11
CA TYR A 181 -9.42 -11.86 -8.60
C TYR A 181 -10.22 -12.67 -7.58
N PHE A 182 -10.33 -13.98 -7.76
CA PHE A 182 -10.91 -14.86 -6.75
C PHE A 182 -10.11 -14.81 -5.43
N SER A 183 -8.77 -14.87 -5.49
CA SER A 183 -7.91 -14.71 -4.30
C SER A 183 -8.09 -13.36 -3.62
N ILE A 184 -8.25 -12.27 -4.40
CA ILE A 184 -8.55 -10.94 -3.85
C ILE A 184 -9.91 -10.94 -3.13
N ILE A 185 -10.94 -11.54 -3.73
CA ILE A 185 -12.28 -11.65 -3.11
C ILE A 185 -12.20 -12.45 -1.81
N VAL A 186 -11.52 -13.61 -1.81
CA VAL A 186 -11.29 -14.42 -0.59
C VAL A 186 -10.62 -13.59 0.49
N PHE A 187 -9.58 -12.83 0.15
CA PHE A 187 -8.89 -11.95 1.09
C PHE A 187 -9.81 -10.85 1.62
N CYS A 188 -10.58 -10.18 0.76
CA CYS A 188 -11.56 -9.17 1.17
C CYS A 188 -12.63 -9.75 2.11
N VAL A 189 -13.16 -10.94 1.81
CA VAL A 189 -14.12 -11.63 2.69
C VAL A 189 -13.48 -11.98 4.03
N PHE A 190 -12.22 -12.44 4.03
CA PHE A 190 -11.48 -12.73 5.25
C PHE A 190 -11.35 -11.48 6.14
N ILE A 191 -10.90 -10.35 5.58
CA ILE A 191 -10.74 -9.07 6.28
C ILE A 191 -12.11 -8.55 6.77
N LEU A 192 -13.12 -8.51 5.91
CA LEU A 192 -14.44 -7.99 6.27
C LEU A 192 -15.09 -8.83 7.36
N SER A 193 -15.05 -10.16 7.26
CA SER A 193 -15.66 -11.03 8.27
C SER A 193 -14.89 -11.00 9.60
N ASN A 194 -13.57 -11.18 9.56
CA ASN A 194 -12.77 -11.40 10.78
C ASN A 194 -12.24 -10.12 11.44
N LEU A 195 -12.05 -9.01 10.71
CA LEU A 195 -11.52 -7.78 11.31
C LEU A 195 -12.59 -6.70 11.49
N PHE A 196 -13.58 -6.65 10.60
CA PHE A 196 -14.59 -5.58 10.62
C PHE A 196 -15.92 -6.02 11.20
N LEU A 197 -16.62 -6.94 10.54
CA LEU A 197 -18.03 -7.20 10.78
C LEU A 197 -18.28 -7.90 12.11
N ASN A 198 -17.45 -8.89 12.47
CA ASN A 198 -17.59 -9.61 13.75
C ASN A 198 -17.27 -8.75 14.98
N TYR A 199 -16.36 -7.78 14.86
CA TYR A 199 -15.89 -6.99 16.01
C TYR A 199 -16.49 -5.58 16.10
N LEU A 200 -16.67 -4.89 14.97
CA LEU A 200 -17.12 -3.49 14.96
C LEU A 200 -18.63 -3.35 14.83
N THR A 201 -19.32 -4.23 14.09
CA THR A 201 -20.75 -4.07 13.75
C THR A 201 -21.56 -5.38 13.72
N PRO A 202 -21.51 -6.21 14.79
CA PRO A 202 -21.98 -7.61 14.76
C PRO A 202 -23.48 -7.83 14.51
N ASN A 203 -24.32 -6.79 14.54
CA ASN A 203 -25.78 -6.91 14.32
C ASN A 203 -26.32 -5.98 13.24
N SER A 204 -25.45 -5.36 12.45
CA SER A 204 -25.87 -4.40 11.41
C SER A 204 -26.66 -5.09 10.30
N ASN A 205 -27.53 -4.33 9.63
CA ASN A 205 -28.21 -4.82 8.42
C ASN A 205 -27.19 -5.24 7.34
N PHE A 206 -26.05 -4.57 7.31
CA PHE A 206 -24.94 -4.93 6.42
C PHE A 206 -24.30 -6.28 6.79
N TYR A 207 -24.12 -6.59 8.07
CA TYR A 207 -23.66 -7.92 8.53
C TYR A 207 -24.59 -9.03 8.01
N LYS A 208 -25.91 -8.87 8.20
CA LYS A 208 -26.92 -9.83 7.75
C LYS A 208 -26.94 -9.96 6.23
N PHE A 209 -26.90 -8.83 5.51
CA PHE A 209 -26.80 -8.81 4.05
C PHE A 209 -25.54 -9.54 3.56
N PHE A 210 -24.37 -9.23 4.12
CA PHE A 210 -23.09 -9.83 3.73
C PHE A 210 -23.08 -11.35 3.95
N ASN A 211 -23.52 -11.82 5.12
CA ASN A 211 -23.52 -13.25 5.45
C ASN A 211 -24.66 -14.04 4.76
N SER A 212 -25.66 -13.36 4.17
CA SER A 212 -26.68 -14.01 3.33
C SER A 212 -26.19 -14.36 1.91
N SER A 213 -24.97 -13.95 1.53
CA SER A 213 -24.39 -14.25 0.22
C SER A 213 -23.91 -15.70 0.15
N PHE A 214 -24.23 -16.37 -0.95
CA PHE A 214 -23.77 -17.72 -1.21
C PHE A 214 -22.24 -17.79 -1.32
N PHE A 215 -21.61 -16.86 -2.05
CA PHE A 215 -20.16 -16.82 -2.21
C PHE A 215 -19.44 -16.52 -0.90
N VAL A 216 -19.97 -15.60 -0.10
CA VAL A 216 -19.41 -15.32 1.23
C VAL A 216 -19.47 -16.56 2.12
N GLY A 217 -20.63 -17.24 2.17
CA GLY A 217 -20.78 -18.50 2.89
C GLY A 217 -19.79 -19.57 2.43
N PHE A 218 -19.72 -19.82 1.12
CA PHE A 218 -18.75 -20.75 0.51
C PHE A 218 -17.30 -20.43 0.91
N ILE A 219 -16.92 -19.15 0.88
CA ILE A 219 -15.57 -18.73 1.25
C ILE A 219 -15.29 -18.94 2.74
N GLN A 220 -16.26 -18.62 3.60
CA GLN A 220 -16.14 -18.80 5.04
C GLN A 220 -16.05 -20.28 5.43
N GLU A 221 -16.86 -21.16 4.83
CA GLU A 221 -16.82 -22.60 5.03
C GLU A 221 -15.46 -23.19 4.63
N ASN A 222 -14.89 -22.71 3.53
CA ASN A 222 -13.59 -23.18 3.01
C ASN A 222 -12.38 -22.36 3.53
N MET A 223 -12.58 -21.48 4.51
CA MET A 223 -11.54 -20.54 4.97
C MET A 223 -10.29 -21.25 5.50
N VAL A 224 -10.45 -22.42 6.13
CA VAL A 224 -9.33 -23.23 6.62
C VAL A 224 -8.42 -23.68 5.47
N LEU A 225 -9.00 -24.11 4.34
CA LEU A 225 -8.27 -24.48 3.14
C LEU A 225 -7.54 -23.28 2.55
N PHE A 226 -8.21 -22.12 2.43
CA PHE A 226 -7.58 -20.91 1.88
C PHE A 226 -6.43 -20.41 2.75
N LYS A 227 -6.56 -20.45 4.08
CA LYS A 227 -5.47 -20.13 5.02
C LYS A 227 -4.28 -21.08 4.86
N SER A 228 -4.54 -22.38 4.72
CA SER A 228 -3.50 -23.39 4.52
C SER A 228 -2.73 -23.14 3.20
N LEU A 229 -3.44 -22.88 2.11
CA LEU A 229 -2.85 -22.54 0.82
C LEU A 229 -1.99 -21.27 0.91
N LEU A 230 -2.51 -20.22 1.55
CA LEU A 230 -1.78 -18.97 1.75
C LEU A 230 -0.48 -19.21 2.54
N ASN A 231 -0.55 -19.96 3.64
CA ASN A 231 0.63 -20.29 4.45
C ASN A 231 1.69 -21.07 3.66
N LEU A 232 1.26 -22.01 2.81
CA LEU A 232 2.16 -22.77 1.95
C LEU A 232 2.87 -21.86 0.93
N ILE A 233 2.14 -20.94 0.32
CA ILE A 233 2.69 -19.95 -0.62
C ILE A 233 3.70 -19.04 0.09
N ILE A 234 3.36 -18.51 1.26
CA ILE A 234 4.26 -17.64 2.05
C ILE A 234 5.54 -18.38 2.43
N ARG A 235 5.42 -19.62 2.92
CA ARG A 235 6.58 -20.43 3.30
C ARG A 235 7.54 -20.63 2.12
N LYS A 236 7.00 -21.03 0.96
CA LYS A 236 7.81 -21.17 -0.26
C LYS A 236 8.42 -19.86 -0.73
N ALA A 237 7.71 -18.74 -0.60
CA ALA A 237 8.26 -17.44 -0.95
C ALA A 237 9.46 -17.11 -0.06
N MET A 238 9.36 -17.33 1.25
CA MET A 238 10.48 -17.06 2.18
C MET A 238 11.69 -17.96 1.94
N GLU A 239 11.49 -19.23 1.57
CA GLU A 239 12.58 -20.16 1.19
C GLU A 239 13.40 -19.67 -0.02
N VAL A 240 12.84 -18.80 -0.88
CA VAL A 240 13.56 -18.24 -2.04
C VAL A 240 14.41 -17.02 -1.64
N PHE A 241 14.15 -16.40 -0.49
CA PHE A 241 14.84 -15.20 -0.01
C PHE A 241 15.83 -15.46 1.15
N ILE A 242 15.98 -16.72 1.59
CA ILE A 242 16.95 -17.18 2.59
C ILE A 242 17.98 -18.06 1.88
#